data_AF-A0A7X9TTM0-F1
#
_entry.id   AF-A0A7X9TTM0-F1
#
_cell.length_a   1.000
_cell.length_b   1.000
_cell.length_c   1.000
_cell.angle_alpha   90.00
_cell.angle_beta   90.00
_cell.angle_gamma   90.00
#
_symmetry.space_group_name_H-M   'P 1'
#
loop_
_entity.id
_entity.type
_entity.pdbx_description
1 polymer ?
#
loop_
_entity_poly.entity_id
_entity_poly.type
_entity_poly.pdbx_seq_one_letter_code
_entity_poly.pdbx_strand_id
1 'polypeptide(L)'
;MSPTLHTAANGHLTLDLNEVPDAFWHSLADRLVNQHGFQRVGSPGFGLDEQIHPDFQCADFSLAAGWDIWSGHYLLSDSTAGDAFLQQLFDRLHT
;
A
#
# COMPACT_ATOMS: atom_id res chain seq x y z
N MET A 1 0.99 -13.26 10.09
CA MET A 1 1.56 -12.09 10.80
C MET A 1 0.63 -10.89 10.65
N SER A 2 0.70 -9.92 11.56
CA SER A 2 -0.05 -8.64 11.46
C SER A 2 0.66 -7.66 10.51
N PRO A 3 -0.02 -6.63 9.97
CA PRO A 3 0.63 -5.58 9.21
C PRO A 3 1.79 -4.92 9.98
N THR A 4 2.75 -4.36 9.26
CA THR A 4 3.90 -3.63 9.83
C THR A 4 4.16 -2.34 9.08
N LEU A 5 4.54 -1.29 9.81
CA LEU A 5 4.88 0.02 9.26
C LEU A 5 6.35 0.35 9.54
N HIS A 6 7.10 0.74 8.51
CA HIS A 6 8.53 1.05 8.64
C HIS A 6 8.99 2.05 7.58
N THR A 7 10.18 2.61 7.72
CA THR A 7 10.77 3.54 6.74
C THR A 7 11.57 2.76 5.69
N ALA A 8 11.24 2.95 4.42
CA ALA A 8 11.95 2.37 3.29
C ALA A 8 13.22 3.16 2.93
N ALA A 9 14.00 2.63 1.99
CA ALA A 9 15.25 3.25 1.52
C ALA A 9 15.04 4.64 0.87
N ASN A 10 13.83 4.95 0.40
CA ASN A 10 13.47 6.27 -0.12
C ASN A 10 13.22 7.31 0.99
N GLY A 11 13.33 6.93 2.27
CA GLY A 11 13.11 7.82 3.41
C GLY A 11 11.64 7.99 3.81
N HIS A 12 10.71 7.30 3.14
CA HIS A 12 9.27 7.38 3.36
C HIS A 12 8.70 6.08 3.92
N LEU A 13 7.45 6.12 4.36
CA LEU A 13 6.81 4.98 5.02
C LEU A 13 6.37 3.91 4.02
N THR A 14 6.53 2.65 4.44
CA THR A 14 5.96 1.47 3.79
C THR A 14 5.10 0.71 4.79
N LEU A 15 3.89 0.37 4.36
CA LEU A 15 2.97 -0.50 5.06
C LEU A 15 2.99 -1.87 4.38
N ASP A 16 3.52 -2.86 5.09
CA ASP A 16 3.51 -4.26 4.66
C ASP A 16 2.30 -4.95 5.30
N LEU A 17 1.50 -5.64 4.49
CA LEU A 17 0.38 -6.43 4.98
C LEU A 17 0.80 -7.84 5.39
N ASN A 18 2.04 -8.24 5.11
CA ASN A 18 2.60 -9.54 5.48
C ASN A 18 1.68 -10.69 5.01
N GLU A 19 1.40 -11.66 5.86
CA GLU A 19 0.58 -12.84 5.55
C GLU A 19 -0.94 -12.56 5.58
N VAL A 20 -1.36 -11.29 5.52
CA VAL A 20 -2.77 -10.94 5.48
C VAL A 20 -3.40 -11.47 4.17
N PRO A 21 -4.58 -12.11 4.19
CA PRO A 21 -5.16 -12.74 3.00
C PRO A 21 -5.47 -11.75 1.87
N ASP A 22 -5.39 -12.21 0.62
CA ASP A 22 -5.72 -11.42 -0.58
C ASP A 22 -7.12 -10.79 -0.53
N ALA A 23 -8.09 -11.46 0.09
CA ALA A 23 -9.44 -10.91 0.27
C ALA A 23 -9.44 -9.58 1.05
N PHE A 24 -8.52 -9.44 2.02
CA PHE A 24 -8.34 -8.19 2.74
C PHE A 24 -7.70 -7.13 1.86
N TRP A 25 -6.68 -7.49 1.07
CA TRP A 25 -6.08 -6.58 0.09
C TRP A 25 -7.13 -6.02 -0.88
N HIS A 26 -7.97 -6.89 -1.45
CA HIS A 26 -9.05 -6.45 -2.34
C HIS A 26 -10.02 -5.50 -1.64
N SER A 27 -10.44 -5.81 -0.41
CA SER A 27 -11.31 -4.91 0.37
C SER A 27 -10.64 -3.58 0.69
N LEU A 28 -9.34 -3.57 1.01
CA LEU A 28 -8.59 -2.34 1.26
C LEU A 28 -8.47 -1.51 -0.02
N ALA A 29 -8.10 -2.12 -1.14
CA ALA A 29 -7.98 -1.45 -2.43
C ALA A 29 -9.31 -0.81 -2.84
N ASP A 30 -10.43 -1.52 -2.68
CA ASP A 30 -11.76 -0.98 -2.93
C ASP A 30 -12.09 0.20 -2.03
N ARG A 31 -11.69 0.17 -0.75
CA ARG A 31 -11.90 1.30 0.17
C ARG A 31 -11.04 2.50 -0.21
N LEU A 32 -9.78 2.29 -0.59
CA LEU A 32 -8.92 3.38 -1.04
C LEU A 32 -9.54 4.09 -2.26
N VAL A 33 -10.03 3.34 -3.24
CA VAL A 33 -10.67 3.93 -4.43
C VAL A 33 -12.00 4.59 -4.07
N ASN A 34 -12.92 3.84 -3.47
CA ASN A 34 -14.32 4.27 -3.35
C ASN A 34 -14.58 5.21 -2.16
N GLN A 35 -13.76 5.16 -1.11
CA GLN A 35 -13.96 5.95 0.12
C GLN A 35 -12.92 7.05 0.27
N HIS A 36 -11.69 6.83 -0.20
CA HIS A 36 -10.60 7.81 -0.09
C HIS A 36 -10.31 8.55 -1.40
N GLY A 37 -11.02 8.23 -2.49
CA GLY A 37 -10.95 8.99 -3.75
C GLY A 37 -9.68 8.75 -4.55
N PHE A 38 -8.95 7.67 -4.28
CA PHE A 38 -7.79 7.30 -5.09
C PHE A 38 -8.22 6.77 -6.47
N GLN A 39 -7.40 7.03 -7.46
CA GLN A 39 -7.44 6.39 -8.77
C GLN A 39 -6.32 5.36 -8.86
N ARG A 40 -6.51 4.33 -9.69
CA ARG A 40 -5.49 3.32 -9.98
C ARG A 40 -4.71 3.75 -11.23
N VAL A 41 -3.40 3.94 -11.12
CA VAL A 41 -2.56 4.50 -12.20
C VAL A 41 -1.40 3.58 -12.51
N GLY A 42 -1.04 3.48 -13.80
CA GLY A 42 0.01 2.57 -14.26
C GLY A 42 -0.52 1.20 -14.67
N SER A 43 0.39 0.30 -15.02
CA SER A 43 0.09 -1.05 -15.50
C SER A 43 0.73 -2.08 -14.58
N PRO A 44 0.06 -3.23 -14.33
CA PRO A 44 0.64 -4.26 -13.50
C PRO A 44 1.89 -4.85 -14.15
N GLY A 45 2.89 -5.17 -13.33
CA GLY A 45 4.10 -5.90 -13.71
C GLY A 45 4.18 -7.21 -12.92
N PHE A 46 4.65 -8.28 -13.55
CA PHE A 46 4.77 -9.60 -12.92
C PHE A 46 6.22 -10.07 -13.00
N GLY A 47 6.84 -10.27 -11.84
CA GLY A 47 8.11 -10.94 -11.67
C GLY A 47 7.91 -12.39 -11.20
N LEU A 48 9.02 -13.06 -10.89
CA LEU A 48 8.98 -14.43 -10.35
C LEU A 48 8.50 -14.44 -8.90
N ASP A 49 8.97 -13.48 -8.10
CA ASP A 49 8.73 -13.40 -6.65
C ASP A 49 8.08 -12.07 -6.24
N GLU A 50 7.65 -11.28 -7.23
CA GLU A 50 7.05 -9.96 -7.02
C GLU A 50 5.95 -9.68 -8.05
N GLN A 51 5.00 -8.83 -7.68
CA GLN A 51 4.01 -8.25 -8.55
C GLN A 51 3.95 -6.75 -8.25
N ILE A 52 4.16 -5.93 -9.29
CA ILE A 52 3.86 -4.51 -9.21
C ILE A 52 2.39 -4.32 -9.55
N HIS A 53 1.64 -3.72 -8.63
CA HIS A 53 0.27 -3.32 -8.87
C HIS A 53 0.25 -1.91 -9.47
N PRO A 54 -0.85 -1.48 -10.10
CA PRO A 54 -1.07 -0.06 -10.34
C PRO A 54 -0.94 0.72 -9.02
N ASP A 55 -0.48 1.96 -9.09
CA ASP A 55 -0.36 2.85 -7.93
C ASP A 55 -1.73 3.37 -7.51
N PHE A 56 -1.86 3.80 -6.26
CA PHE A 56 -2.99 4.62 -5.82
C PHE A 56 -2.60 6.09 -5.91
N GLN A 57 -3.30 6.88 -6.72
CA GLN A 57 -3.03 8.32 -6.87
C GLN A 57 -4.26 9.14 -6.50
N CYS A 58 -4.08 10.18 -5.69
CA CYS A 58 -5.07 11.23 -5.45
C CYS A 58 -4.46 12.59 -5.83
N ALA A 59 -5.18 13.69 -5.56
CA ALA A 59 -4.69 15.03 -5.89
C ALA A 59 -3.44 15.45 -5.10
N ASP A 60 -3.25 14.91 -3.91
CA ASP A 60 -2.25 15.37 -2.95
C ASP A 60 -0.98 14.50 -2.93
N PHE A 61 -1.10 13.19 -3.20
CA PHE A 61 0.03 12.24 -3.16
C PHE A 61 -0.26 10.97 -3.95
N SER A 62 0.77 10.13 -4.11
CA SER A 62 0.67 8.79 -4.68
C SER A 62 1.20 7.75 -3.69
N LEU A 63 0.70 6.53 -3.78
CA LEU A 63 1.20 5.36 -3.08
C LEU A 63 1.51 4.28 -4.10
N ALA A 64 2.78 3.89 -4.19
CA ALA A 64 3.16 2.71 -4.94
C ALA A 64 2.58 1.46 -4.27
N ALA A 65 2.16 0.50 -5.07
CA ALA A 65 1.55 -0.73 -4.57
C ALA A 65 2.18 -1.95 -5.24
N GLY A 66 2.33 -3.01 -4.47
CA GLY A 66 2.82 -4.28 -4.99
C GLY A 66 2.55 -5.43 -4.06
N TRP A 67 3.08 -6.57 -4.44
CA TRP A 67 3.13 -7.78 -3.65
C TRP A 67 4.48 -8.44 -3.83
N ASP A 68 5.05 -8.98 -2.77
CA ASP A 68 6.21 -9.86 -2.85
C ASP A 68 6.15 -10.97 -1.80
N ILE A 69 7.01 -11.97 -1.95
CA ILE A 69 7.02 -13.17 -1.08
C ILE A 69 7.43 -12.89 0.37
N TRP A 70 8.01 -11.72 0.68
CA TRP A 70 8.50 -11.37 2.01
C TRP A 70 7.52 -10.50 2.78
N SER A 71 6.96 -9.49 2.11
CA SER A 71 6.10 -8.46 2.69
C SER A 71 4.62 -8.66 2.40
N GLY A 72 4.26 -9.65 1.57
CA GLY A 72 2.90 -9.77 1.05
C GLY A 72 2.52 -8.55 0.23
N HIS A 73 1.24 -8.14 0.28
CA HIS A 73 0.85 -6.87 -0.35
C HIS A 73 1.39 -5.69 0.44
N TYR A 74 1.88 -4.67 -0.24
CA TYR A 74 2.44 -3.48 0.40
C TYR A 74 1.94 -2.18 -0.24
N LEU A 75 2.04 -1.10 0.53
CA LEU A 75 1.88 0.28 0.08
C LEU A 75 3.13 1.08 0.46
N LEU A 76 3.73 1.77 -0.50
CA LEU A 76 4.90 2.60 -0.32
C LEU A 76 4.58 4.06 -0.65
N SER A 77 4.90 4.95 0.28
CA SER A 77 4.80 6.39 0.09
C SER A 77 6.07 6.97 -0.54
N ASP A 78 5.92 8.10 -1.24
CA ASP A 78 7.01 8.93 -1.77
C ASP A 78 6.97 10.38 -1.24
N SER A 79 6.13 10.65 -0.25
CA SER A 79 5.89 12.01 0.25
C SER A 79 5.45 12.04 1.71
N THR A 80 5.64 13.17 2.38
CA THR A 80 5.20 13.34 3.78
C THR A 80 3.67 13.24 3.95
N ALA A 81 2.90 13.63 2.93
CA ALA A 81 1.45 13.49 2.95
C ALA A 81 1.03 12.01 2.87
N GLY A 82 1.70 11.23 2.00
CA GLY A 82 1.52 9.78 1.94
C GLY A 82 1.93 9.09 3.24
N ASP A 83 3.01 9.55 3.89
CA ASP A 83 3.45 9.01 5.18
C ASP A 83 2.39 9.21 6.27
N ALA A 84 1.87 10.43 6.38
CA ALA A 84 0.81 10.73 7.34
C ALA A 84 -0.45 9.88 7.09
N PHE A 85 -0.77 9.60 5.83
CA PHE A 85 -1.87 8.72 5.47
C PHE A 85 -1.60 7.27 5.87
N LEU A 86 -0.42 6.72 5.54
CA LEU A 86 -0.06 5.34 5.86
C LEU A 86 -0.02 5.09 7.37
N GLN A 87 0.47 6.05 8.17
CA GLN A 87 0.41 5.99 9.63
C GLN A 87 -1.04 5.86 10.12
N GLN A 88 -1.94 6.74 9.65
CA GLN A 88 -3.36 6.69 10.04
C GLN A 88 -4.08 5.43 9.55
N LEU A 89 -3.67 4.88 8.41
CA LEU A 89 -4.20 3.62 7.92
C LEU A 89 -3.75 2.49 8.84
N PHE A 90 -2.46 2.41 9.15
CA PHE A 90 -1.88 1.41 10.04
C PHE A 90 -2.55 1.41 11.43
N ASP A 91 -2.71 2.58 12.05
CA ASP A 91 -3.36 2.72 13.36
C ASP A 91 -4.79 2.14 13.36
N ARG A 92 -5.52 2.33 12.24
CA ARG A 92 -6.88 1.79 12.05
C ARG A 92 -6.93 0.28 11.81
N LEU A 93 -5.84 -0.34 11.35
CA LEU A 93 -5.77 -1.80 11.19
C LEU A 93 -5.52 -2.53 12.51
N HIS A 94 -5.03 -1.81 13.52
CA HIS A 94 -4.77 -2.32 14.86
C HIS A 94 -5.90 -2.06 15.88
N THR A 95 -7.01 -1.46 15.44
CA THR A 95 -8.20 -1.20 16.27
C THR A 95 -9.30 -2.21 15.96
#